data_AF-A0A6I4J1I0-F1
#
_entry.id   AF-A0A6I4J1I0-F1
#
_cell.length_a   1.000
_cell.length_b   1.000
_cell.length_c   1.000
_cell.angle_alpha   90.00
_cell.angle_beta   90.00
_cell.angle_gamma   90.00
#
_symmetry.space_group_name_H-M   'P 1'
#
loop_
_entity.id
_entity.type
_entity.pdbx_description
1 polymer ?
#
loop_
_entity_poly.entity_id
_entity_poly.type
_entity_poly.pdbx_seq_one_letter_code
_entity_poly.pdbx_strand_id
1 'polypeptide(L)'
;MAFYTYMLRCSDGRFYTGHTEDLEIRVAQHQSGEFGGWTSSRRPVELVWSESFPSRHEALAAERQIKNWSQAKKEALIRGDWDGVSAAGHKKSRSESIPRYAVSTSSTATRDERARRNPATPPPPIIVLVRPQLGENIGKAARAMLNFGLTELRLVAPRDGWPNPSAGPAASGADSVLEHARVFDTTAEAVGDCAHIFATTVRKRGITKPVLTPEEAARGIRSAPGRSAILFGAERSGLDTEDVALSRAIVTVPINPEFGSLNLAQAVILLAYEWSKHAPGTAEGGAGLVQPTATDVLPPAPHAELEALIGHFETLLEPTGYFAPPERVRATKRTLRGVLTRPAWNSLEIRTLRGVLSALGRQQR
;
A
#
# COMPACT_ATOMS: atom_id res chain seq x y z
N MET A 1 21.81 20.84 -2.95
CA MET A 1 20.97 22.02 -2.66
C MET A 1 19.94 21.58 -1.63
N ALA A 2 19.67 22.40 -0.61
CA ALA A 2 18.70 22.08 0.43
C ALA A 2 17.30 22.55 -0.01
N PHE A 3 16.27 21.77 0.31
CA PHE A 3 14.87 22.11 0.10
C PHE A 3 14.22 22.38 1.44
N TYR A 4 13.29 23.32 1.51
CA TYR A 4 12.64 23.69 2.76
C TYR A 4 11.15 23.43 2.70
N THR A 5 10.59 22.87 3.77
CA THR A 5 9.16 22.98 4.07
C THR A 5 9.01 24.07 5.11
N TYR A 6 8.06 24.98 4.92
CA TYR A 6 7.86 26.12 5.80
C TYR A 6 6.38 26.35 6.11
N MET A 7 6.15 27.04 7.22
CA MET A 7 4.83 27.45 7.67
C MET A 7 4.80 28.95 7.94
N LEU A 8 3.80 29.61 7.37
CA LEU A 8 3.54 31.03 7.61
C LEU A 8 2.27 31.19 8.43
N ARG A 9 2.30 32.06 9.44
CA ARG A 9 1.11 32.53 10.14
C ARG A 9 0.58 33.77 9.43
N CYS A 10 -0.69 33.72 9.03
CA CYS A 10 -1.39 34.83 8.40
C CYS A 10 -2.03 35.76 9.45
N SER A 11 -2.43 36.96 9.03
CA SER A 11 -3.12 37.95 9.88
C SER A 11 -4.41 37.44 10.53
N ASP A 12 -5.12 36.50 9.89
CA ASP A 12 -6.34 35.87 10.41
C ASP A 12 -6.06 34.70 11.38
N GLY A 13 -4.81 34.50 11.76
CA GLY A 13 -4.38 33.41 12.65
C GLY A 13 -4.29 32.04 11.97
N ARG A 14 -4.60 31.94 10.67
CA ARG A 14 -4.48 30.67 9.93
C ARG A 14 -3.06 30.43 9.46
N PHE A 15 -2.73 29.16 9.25
CA PHE A 15 -1.41 28.74 8.77
C PHE A 15 -1.43 28.38 7.29
N TYR A 16 -0.47 28.91 6.55
CA TYR A 16 -0.10 28.46 5.21
C TYR A 16 1.12 27.56 5.29
N THR A 17 1.15 26.48 4.52
CA THR A 17 2.27 25.55 4.45
C THR A 17 2.68 25.38 3.00
N GLY A 18 3.98 25.45 2.73
CA GLY A 18 4.54 25.27 1.40
C GLY A 18 5.95 24.66 1.44
N HIS A 19 6.50 24.36 0.27
CA HIS A 19 7.91 24.02 0.10
C HIS A 19 8.60 24.96 -0.90
N THR A 20 9.92 25.10 -0.80
CA THR A 20 10.74 25.94 -1.69
C THR A 20 12.20 25.50 -1.69
N GLU A 21 12.96 25.89 -2.71
CA GLU A 21 14.42 25.76 -2.77
C GLU A 21 15.13 26.95 -2.12
N ASP A 22 14.45 28.11 -2.08
CA ASP A 22 14.93 29.34 -1.46
C ASP A 22 13.86 29.89 -0.51
N LEU A 23 14.12 29.80 0.79
CA LEU A 23 13.17 30.18 1.84
C LEU A 23 13.04 31.70 1.97
N GLU A 24 14.16 32.42 1.93
CA GLU A 24 14.18 33.86 2.14
C GLU A 24 13.44 34.59 1.02
N ILE A 25 13.76 34.26 -0.24
CA ILE A 25 13.06 34.81 -1.40
C ILE A 25 11.58 34.49 -1.32
N ARG A 26 11.22 33.25 -0.96
CA ARG A 26 9.82 32.84 -0.94
C ARG A 26 8.99 33.53 0.16
N VAL A 27 9.56 33.77 1.33
CA VAL A 27 8.92 34.53 2.39
C VAL A 27 8.72 35.98 1.96
N ALA A 28 9.73 36.61 1.35
CA ALA A 28 9.64 37.98 0.84
C ALA A 28 8.54 38.12 -0.23
N GLN A 29 8.41 37.16 -1.15
CA GLN A 29 7.35 37.11 -2.16
C GLN A 29 5.94 37.04 -1.54
N HIS A 30 5.78 36.29 -0.45
CA HIS A 30 4.50 36.22 0.27
C HIS A 30 4.17 37.51 1.02
N GLN A 31 5.18 38.22 1.54
CA GLN A 31 5.01 39.53 2.20
C GLN A 31 4.64 40.63 1.19
N SER A 32 5.30 40.66 0.02
CA SER A 32 5.01 41.62 -1.05
C SER A 32 3.68 41.36 -1.76
N GLY A 33 3.17 40.11 -1.70
CA GLY A 33 1.94 39.68 -2.37
C GLY A 33 2.10 39.50 -3.88
N GLU A 34 3.33 39.35 -4.35
CA GLU A 34 3.75 39.39 -5.76
C GLU A 34 3.00 38.42 -6.69
N PHE A 35 2.63 37.24 -6.20
CA PHE A 35 2.00 36.19 -7.03
C PHE A 35 0.48 36.06 -6.87
N GLY A 36 -0.17 36.94 -6.11
CA GLY A 36 -1.58 36.76 -5.75
C GLY A 36 -1.84 35.44 -5.00
N GLY A 37 -3.10 35.12 -4.69
CA GLY A 37 -3.50 33.85 -4.08
C GLY A 37 -3.84 33.91 -2.57
N TRP A 38 -3.77 32.75 -1.90
CA TRP A 38 -4.33 32.57 -0.55
C TRP A 38 -3.75 33.52 0.51
N THR A 39 -2.43 33.72 0.48
CA THR A 39 -1.71 34.56 1.44
C THR A 39 -1.76 36.04 1.09
N SER A 40 -1.98 36.44 -0.17
CA SER A 40 -1.97 37.86 -0.57
C SER A 40 -3.11 38.67 0.05
N SER A 41 -4.26 38.04 0.28
CA SER A 41 -5.43 38.60 0.97
C SER A 41 -5.35 38.54 2.50
N ARG A 42 -4.30 37.92 3.06
CA ARG A 42 -4.16 37.64 4.51
C ARG A 42 -2.83 38.13 5.10
N ARG A 43 -2.22 39.11 4.46
CA ARG A 43 -1.00 39.78 4.94
C ARG A 43 -1.29 40.68 6.14
N PRO A 44 -0.31 40.97 7.02
CA PRO A 44 1.07 40.46 6.98
C PRO A 44 1.15 38.96 7.26
N VAL A 45 2.21 38.32 6.78
CA VAL A 45 2.53 36.92 7.03
C VAL A 45 3.87 36.81 7.75
N GLU A 46 3.95 35.91 8.71
CA GLU A 46 5.14 35.68 9.55
C GLU A 46 5.62 34.24 9.37
N LEU A 47 6.92 34.04 9.15
CA LEU A 47 7.52 32.70 9.14
C LEU A 47 7.57 32.17 10.57
N VAL A 48 6.79 31.13 10.85
CA VAL A 48 6.67 30.55 12.21
C VAL A 48 7.35 29.20 12.36
N TRP A 49 7.66 28.51 11.26
CA TRP A 49 8.36 27.23 11.28
C TRP A 49 8.99 26.94 9.92
N SER A 50 10.16 26.29 9.91
CA SER A 50 10.78 25.73 8.71
C SER A 50 11.70 24.57 9.04
N GLU A 51 11.79 23.60 8.13
CA GLU A 51 12.71 22.46 8.21
C GLU A 51 13.36 22.22 6.85
N SER A 52 14.64 21.84 6.85
CA SER A 52 15.43 21.57 5.65
C SER A 52 15.50 20.07 5.34
N PHE A 53 15.45 19.75 4.05
CA PHE A 53 15.43 18.40 3.51
C PHE A 53 16.48 18.25 2.40
N PRO A 54 17.10 17.06 2.26
CA PRO A 54 18.09 16.79 1.23
C PRO A 54 17.49 16.70 -0.18
N SER A 55 16.17 16.48 -0.31
CA SER A 55 15.50 16.34 -1.60
C SER A 55 14.15 17.07 -1.68
N ARG A 56 13.78 17.51 -2.90
CA ARG A 56 12.47 18.14 -3.17
C ARG A 56 11.30 17.24 -2.81
N HIS A 57 11.45 15.94 -3.07
CA HIS A 57 10.41 14.94 -2.81
C HIS A 57 10.11 14.83 -1.31
N GLU A 58 11.14 14.88 -0.46
CA GLU A 58 10.97 14.86 1.00
C GLU A 58 10.29 16.14 1.50
N ALA A 59 10.73 17.32 1.04
CA ALA A 59 10.08 18.59 1.40
C ALA A 59 8.61 18.64 0.96
N LEU A 60 8.29 18.09 -0.21
CA LEU A 60 6.91 17.99 -0.70
C LEU A 60 6.07 17.00 0.13
N ALA A 61 6.65 15.86 0.54
CA ALA A 61 5.97 14.89 1.39
C ALA A 61 5.64 15.50 2.77
N ALA A 62 6.61 16.20 3.37
CA ALA A 62 6.42 16.93 4.63
C ALA A 62 5.35 18.03 4.49
N GLU A 63 5.35 18.80 3.39
CA GLU A 63 4.29 19.79 3.12
C GLU A 63 2.91 19.13 3.11
N ARG A 64 2.74 18.03 2.35
CA ARG A 64 1.46 17.32 2.23
C ARG A 64 0.95 16.80 3.57
N GLN A 65 1.86 16.31 4.40
CA GLN A 65 1.51 15.82 5.73
C GLN A 65 1.05 16.97 6.64
N ILE A 66 1.86 18.03 6.76
CA ILE A 66 1.59 19.17 7.64
C ILE A 66 0.35 19.93 7.19
N LYS A 67 0.12 20.08 5.89
CA LYS A 67 -1.03 20.81 5.33
C LYS A 67 -2.36 20.29 5.87
N ASN A 68 -2.48 18.97 6.05
CA ASN A 68 -3.67 18.28 6.56
C ASN A 68 -3.79 18.23 8.09
N TRP A 69 -2.84 18.81 8.84
CA TRP A 69 -2.90 18.84 10.30
C TRP A 69 -3.92 19.86 10.81
N SER A 70 -4.51 19.53 11.98
CA SER A 70 -5.33 20.47 12.74
C SER A 70 -4.51 21.68 13.17
N GLN A 71 -5.19 22.81 13.43
CA GLN A 71 -4.54 24.03 13.90
C GLN A 71 -3.73 23.79 15.19
N ALA A 72 -4.30 23.06 16.15
CA ALA A 72 -3.63 22.71 17.40
C ALA A 72 -2.33 21.90 17.18
N LYS A 73 -2.32 20.99 16.21
CA LYS A 73 -1.14 20.18 15.88
C LYS A 73 -0.05 21.02 15.20
N LYS A 74 -0.43 22.00 14.37
CA LYS A 74 0.49 22.98 13.78
C LYS A 74 1.08 23.90 14.84
N GLU A 75 0.28 24.37 15.79
CA GLU A 75 0.75 25.18 16.92
C GLU A 75 1.69 24.40 17.86
N ALA A 76 1.44 23.12 18.08
CA ALA A 76 2.36 22.25 18.81
C ALA A 76 3.71 22.10 18.09
N LEU A 77 3.68 21.93 16.75
CA LEU A 77 4.90 21.87 15.93
C LEU A 77 5.70 23.19 16.01
N ILE A 78 5.04 24.34 15.91
CA ILE A 78 5.68 25.66 16.02
C ILE A 78 6.35 25.85 17.39
N ARG A 79 5.75 25.32 18.47
CA ARG A 79 6.30 25.40 19.83
C ARG A 79 7.42 24.38 20.10
N GLY A 80 7.72 23.48 19.16
CA GLY A 80 8.66 22.36 19.39
C GLY A 80 8.13 21.32 20.38
N ASP A 81 6.82 21.31 20.63
CA ASP A 81 6.12 20.44 21.59
C ASP A 81 5.70 19.15 20.90
N TRP A 82 6.64 18.22 20.77
CA TRP A 82 6.43 16.93 20.09
C TRP A 82 5.38 16.05 20.77
N ASP A 83 5.24 16.14 22.10
CA ASP A 83 4.20 15.44 22.86
C ASP A 83 2.81 15.98 22.49
N GLY A 84 2.66 17.31 22.37
CA GLY A 84 1.44 17.96 21.89
C GLY A 84 1.09 17.62 20.44
N VAL A 85 2.09 17.43 19.57
CA VAL A 85 1.90 16.99 18.17
C VAL A 85 1.34 15.57 18.11
N SER A 86 1.79 14.69 19.00
CA SER A 86 1.31 13.31 19.12
C SER A 86 -0.11 13.24 19.73
N ALA A 87 -0.33 13.95 20.83
CA ALA A 87 -1.61 13.97 21.55
C ALA A 87 -2.78 14.53 20.71
N ALA A 88 -2.53 15.52 19.85
CA ALA A 88 -3.54 16.09 18.95
C ALA A 88 -4.00 15.13 17.83
N GLY A 89 -3.34 13.96 17.68
CA GLY A 89 -3.73 12.88 16.77
C GLY A 89 -4.81 11.92 17.31
N HIS A 90 -5.10 11.95 18.62
CA HIS A 90 -6.12 11.10 19.23
C HIS A 90 -7.45 11.85 19.37
N LYS A 91 -8.42 11.59 18.47
CA LYS A 91 -9.81 12.01 18.72
C LYS A 91 -10.44 11.10 19.78
N LYS A 92 -10.74 11.69 20.94
CA LYS A 92 -11.68 11.19 21.97
C LYS A 92 -13.00 10.78 21.30
N SER A 93 -13.37 9.49 21.35
CA SER A 93 -14.74 9.08 21.03
C SER A 93 -15.66 9.59 22.14
N ARG A 94 -16.50 10.58 21.83
CA ARG A 94 -17.53 11.07 22.75
C ARG A 94 -18.74 10.15 22.56
N SER A 95 -19.02 9.36 23.58
CA SER A 95 -20.25 8.59 23.72
C SER A 95 -21.43 9.55 23.82
N GLU A 96 -22.27 9.63 22.79
CA GLU A 96 -23.58 10.24 22.91
C GLU A 96 -24.66 9.16 22.81
N SER A 97 -25.38 9.02 23.93
CA SER A 97 -26.55 8.18 24.13
C SER A 97 -27.71 8.65 23.25
N ILE A 98 -28.23 7.76 22.40
CA ILE A 98 -29.48 7.97 21.65
C ILE A 98 -30.61 7.17 22.34
N PRO A 99 -31.79 7.76 22.59
CA PRO A 99 -32.88 7.08 23.29
C PRO A 99 -33.60 6.06 22.41
N ARG A 100 -34.12 5.03 23.09
CA ARG A 100 -34.83 3.87 22.58
C ARG A 100 -36.08 4.27 21.79
N TYR A 101 -36.21 3.77 20.57
CA TYR A 101 -37.50 3.47 19.97
C TYR A 101 -37.59 1.97 19.69
N ALA A 102 -38.59 1.36 20.31
CA ALA A 102 -38.95 -0.04 20.13
C ALA A 102 -39.60 -0.22 18.77
N VAL A 103 -39.08 -1.17 17.99
CA VAL A 103 -39.86 -1.85 16.96
C VAL A 103 -39.76 -3.33 17.23
N SER A 104 -40.89 -3.88 17.66
CA SER A 104 -41.15 -5.29 17.81
C SER A 104 -41.21 -5.94 16.44
N THR A 105 -40.23 -6.78 16.11
CA THR A 105 -40.42 -7.89 15.18
C THR A 105 -39.77 -9.13 15.76
N SER A 106 -40.64 -9.99 16.30
CA SER A 106 -40.34 -11.34 16.72
C SER A 106 -39.84 -12.17 15.54
N SER A 107 -38.61 -12.66 15.63
CA SER A 107 -38.11 -13.75 14.80
C SER A 107 -37.22 -14.62 15.69
N THR A 108 -37.85 -15.66 16.23
CA THR A 108 -37.23 -16.77 16.95
C THR A 108 -36.35 -17.57 15.99
N ALA A 109 -35.09 -17.16 15.86
CA ALA A 109 -34.02 -18.02 15.36
C ALA A 109 -33.34 -18.69 16.57
N THR A 110 -33.35 -20.01 16.58
CA THR A 110 -32.85 -20.87 17.65
C THR A 110 -31.35 -20.67 17.86
N ARG A 111 -30.89 -20.92 19.09
CA ARG A 111 -29.49 -20.79 19.56
C ARG A 111 -28.46 -21.55 18.71
N ASP A 112 -28.88 -22.45 17.81
CA ASP A 112 -28.02 -23.25 16.93
C ASP A 112 -27.54 -22.54 15.65
N GLU A 113 -28.17 -21.46 15.20
CA GLU A 113 -27.73 -20.77 13.97
C GLU A 113 -26.51 -19.86 14.16
N ARG A 114 -26.19 -19.47 15.41
CA ARG A 114 -24.95 -18.71 15.72
C ARG A 114 -23.67 -19.53 15.64
N ALA A 115 -23.76 -20.86 15.55
CA ALA A 115 -22.61 -21.75 15.43
C ALA A 115 -22.07 -21.87 13.99
N ARG A 116 -22.75 -21.31 12.98
CA ARG A 116 -22.24 -21.20 11.60
C ARG A 116 -21.50 -19.89 11.34
N ARG A 117 -20.74 -19.41 12.34
CA ARG A 117 -19.78 -18.32 12.14
C ARG A 117 -18.73 -18.80 11.14
N ASN A 118 -18.62 -18.06 10.04
CA ASN A 118 -17.49 -17.98 9.11
C ASN A 118 -16.21 -18.55 9.73
N PRO A 119 -15.48 -19.50 9.11
CA PRO A 119 -14.21 -19.96 9.67
C PRO A 119 -13.35 -18.71 9.89
N ALA A 120 -13.06 -18.40 11.15
CA ALA A 120 -12.39 -17.16 11.52
C ALA A 120 -11.09 -17.10 10.73
N THR A 121 -10.92 -16.07 9.90
CA THR A 121 -9.67 -15.86 9.17
C THR A 121 -8.53 -15.90 10.18
N PRO A 122 -7.50 -16.76 9.97
CA PRO A 122 -6.41 -16.86 10.93
C PRO A 122 -5.74 -15.49 11.11
N PRO A 123 -5.27 -15.18 12.33
CA PRO A 123 -4.70 -13.89 12.63
C PRO A 123 -3.46 -13.62 11.77
N PRO A 124 -3.12 -12.35 11.49
CA PRO A 124 -1.87 -12.01 10.83
C PRO A 124 -0.65 -12.59 11.54
N PRO A 125 0.41 -12.94 10.80
CA PRO A 125 1.62 -13.47 11.40
C PRO A 125 2.33 -12.40 12.23
N ILE A 126 2.98 -12.86 13.28
CA ILE A 126 3.88 -12.08 14.10
C ILE A 126 5.25 -12.03 13.42
N ILE A 127 5.83 -10.84 13.31
CA ILE A 127 7.19 -10.66 12.83
C ILE A 127 8.13 -10.66 14.03
N VAL A 128 9.08 -11.58 14.05
CA VAL A 128 10.05 -11.73 15.14
C VAL A 128 11.44 -11.43 14.59
N LEU A 129 12.07 -10.36 15.08
CA LEU A 129 13.45 -10.02 14.75
C LEU A 129 14.37 -10.56 15.85
N VAL A 130 15.21 -11.51 15.49
CA VAL A 130 16.13 -12.19 16.40
C VAL A 130 17.49 -11.52 16.34
N ARG A 131 17.91 -10.95 17.47
CA ARG A 131 19.17 -10.24 17.66
C ARG A 131 19.45 -9.17 16.57
N PRO A 132 18.48 -8.29 16.23
CA PRO A 132 18.72 -7.22 15.26
C PRO A 132 19.86 -6.32 15.70
N GLN A 133 20.73 -5.92 14.77
CA GLN A 133 21.94 -5.16 15.11
C GLN A 133 21.71 -3.66 15.16
N LEU A 134 20.89 -3.11 14.27
CA LEU A 134 20.70 -1.66 14.15
C LEU A 134 19.24 -1.26 14.36
N GLY A 135 19.00 -0.25 15.19
CA GLY A 135 17.66 0.34 15.39
C GLY A 135 17.01 0.80 14.09
N GLU A 136 17.78 1.33 13.14
CA GLU A 136 17.29 1.69 11.81
C GLU A 136 16.66 0.53 11.05
N ASN A 137 17.24 -0.68 11.16
CA ASN A 137 16.71 -1.85 10.46
C ASN A 137 15.41 -2.33 11.11
N ILE A 138 15.27 -2.17 12.43
CA ILE A 138 14.00 -2.39 13.13
C ILE A 138 12.93 -1.41 12.62
N GLY A 139 13.26 -0.13 12.50
CA GLY A 139 12.37 0.89 11.94
C GLY A 139 11.96 0.59 10.49
N LYS A 140 12.94 0.28 9.62
CA LYS A 140 12.69 -0.10 8.21
C LYS A 140 11.83 -1.36 8.11
N ALA A 141 12.02 -2.35 9.00
CA ALA A 141 11.19 -3.54 9.06
C ALA A 141 9.76 -3.20 9.50
N ALA A 142 9.57 -2.38 10.53
CA ALA A 142 8.25 -1.91 10.96
C ALA A 142 7.49 -1.16 9.86
N ARG A 143 8.19 -0.31 9.10
CA ARG A 143 7.65 0.34 7.90
C ARG A 143 7.18 -0.68 6.86
N ALA A 144 8.04 -1.66 6.56
CA ALA A 144 7.72 -2.74 5.62
C ALA A 144 6.49 -3.56 6.09
N MET A 145 6.38 -3.83 7.39
CA MET A 145 5.23 -4.51 7.97
C MET A 145 3.94 -3.73 7.76
N LEU A 146 3.93 -2.45 8.12
CA LEU A 146 2.73 -1.62 8.06
C LEU A 146 2.25 -1.39 6.61
N ASN A 147 3.19 -1.28 5.65
CA ASN A 147 2.85 -1.23 4.22
C ASN A 147 1.97 -2.40 3.77
N PHE A 148 2.09 -3.56 4.43
CA PHE A 148 1.36 -4.79 4.11
C PHE A 148 0.34 -5.21 5.18
N GLY A 149 -0.01 -4.30 6.09
CA GLY A 149 -1.04 -4.53 7.11
C GLY A 149 -0.61 -5.45 8.27
N LEU A 150 0.70 -5.66 8.46
CA LEU A 150 1.24 -6.36 9.62
C LEU A 150 1.58 -5.36 10.71
N THR A 151 1.18 -5.66 11.95
CA THR A 151 1.31 -4.71 13.07
C THR A 151 1.97 -5.28 14.32
N GLU A 152 2.14 -6.60 14.41
CA GLU A 152 2.71 -7.22 15.60
C GLU A 152 4.19 -7.55 15.39
N LEU A 153 5.04 -6.78 16.08
CA LEU A 153 6.49 -6.91 16.09
C LEU A 153 6.98 -7.45 17.43
N ARG A 154 7.88 -8.44 17.39
CA ARG A 154 8.60 -8.94 18.56
C ARG A 154 10.10 -8.87 18.32
N LEU A 155 10.85 -8.48 19.34
CA LEU A 155 12.30 -8.35 19.31
C LEU A 155 12.88 -9.34 20.32
N VAL A 156 13.86 -10.13 19.89
CA VAL A 156 14.60 -11.04 20.77
C VAL A 156 16.00 -10.50 20.94
N ALA A 157 16.37 -10.15 22.17
CA ALA A 157 17.71 -9.65 22.52
C ALA A 157 18.30 -8.64 21.49
N PRO A 158 17.64 -7.50 21.22
CA PRO A 158 18.14 -6.48 20.30
C PRO A 158 19.50 -5.96 20.78
N ARG A 159 20.51 -5.96 19.89
CA ARG A 159 21.92 -5.73 20.28
C ARG A 159 22.13 -4.36 20.93
N ASP A 160 21.54 -3.33 20.35
CA ASP A 160 21.64 -1.94 20.82
C ASP A 160 20.52 -1.58 21.81
N GLY A 161 19.83 -2.58 22.36
CA GLY A 161 18.71 -2.41 23.28
C GLY A 161 17.43 -1.90 22.63
N TRP A 162 16.38 -1.78 23.45
CA TRP A 162 15.07 -1.25 23.06
C TRP A 162 14.42 -0.50 24.24
N PRO A 163 13.73 0.64 24.02
CA PRO A 163 13.54 1.35 22.75
C PRO A 163 14.83 1.98 22.19
N ASN A 164 14.91 2.11 20.86
CA ASN A 164 16.07 2.68 20.16
C ASN A 164 15.67 3.96 19.38
N PRO A 165 16.28 5.13 19.66
CA PRO A 165 15.93 6.40 19.01
C PRO A 165 16.05 6.39 17.48
N SER A 166 16.97 5.59 16.93
CA SER A 166 17.20 5.51 15.49
C SER A 166 16.10 4.73 14.74
N ALA A 167 15.23 4.00 15.46
CA ALA A 167 14.14 3.24 14.85
C ALA A 167 12.97 4.13 14.38
N GLY A 168 12.64 5.18 15.12
CA GLY A 168 11.51 6.08 14.83
C GLY A 168 11.63 6.76 13.45
N PRO A 169 12.70 7.54 13.20
CA PRO A 169 12.89 8.20 11.90
C PRO A 169 12.90 7.20 10.72
N ALA A 170 13.48 6.02 10.93
CA ALA A 170 13.55 4.96 9.92
C ALA A 170 12.20 4.29 9.63
N ALA A 171 11.27 4.29 10.58
CA ALA A 171 9.91 3.75 10.44
C ALA A 171 8.98 4.64 9.61
N SER A 172 9.26 5.95 9.51
CA SER A 172 8.57 6.88 8.61
C SER A 172 7.03 6.77 8.70
N GLY A 173 6.49 6.92 9.91
CA GLY A 173 5.04 6.87 10.18
C GLY A 173 4.50 5.49 10.56
N ALA A 174 5.34 4.47 10.67
CA ALA A 174 4.99 3.17 11.26
C ALA A 174 5.23 3.12 12.79
N ASP A 175 5.07 4.25 13.47
CA ASP A 175 5.31 4.39 14.91
C ASP A 175 4.45 3.44 15.73
N SER A 176 3.19 3.21 15.30
CA SER A 176 2.28 2.29 15.96
C SER A 176 2.80 0.85 16.05
N VAL A 177 3.62 0.39 15.09
CA VAL A 177 4.23 -0.95 15.14
C VAL A 177 5.36 -0.99 16.17
N LEU A 178 6.14 0.10 16.27
CA LEU A 178 7.25 0.21 17.23
C LEU A 178 6.75 0.38 18.66
N GLU A 179 5.70 1.20 18.87
CA GLU A 179 5.09 1.44 20.19
C GLU A 179 4.55 0.15 20.82
N HIS A 180 4.01 -0.76 19.99
CA HIS A 180 3.47 -2.04 20.45
C HIS A 180 4.48 -3.19 20.36
N ALA A 181 5.74 -2.91 20.00
CA ALA A 181 6.78 -3.91 19.89
C ALA A 181 7.10 -4.50 21.27
N ARG A 182 7.14 -5.84 21.35
CA ARG A 182 7.46 -6.55 22.61
C ARG A 182 8.87 -7.11 22.56
N VAL A 183 9.59 -6.99 23.66
CA VAL A 183 10.97 -7.48 23.80
C VAL A 183 10.97 -8.76 24.62
N PHE A 184 11.77 -9.72 24.21
CA PHE A 184 11.97 -11.02 24.86
C PHE A 184 13.46 -11.32 24.97
N ASP A 185 13.82 -12.15 25.95
CA ASP A 185 15.21 -12.57 26.13
C ASP A 185 15.55 -13.73 25.19
N THR A 186 14.58 -14.64 24.96
CA THR A 186 14.78 -15.82 24.12
C THR A 186 13.76 -15.93 22.98
N THR A 187 14.19 -16.59 21.89
CA THR A 187 13.30 -16.86 20.75
C THR A 187 12.14 -17.75 21.14
N ALA A 188 12.35 -18.69 22.08
CA ALA A 188 11.32 -19.58 22.60
C ALA A 188 10.18 -18.81 23.31
N GLU A 189 10.51 -17.82 24.14
CA GLU A 189 9.51 -16.95 24.77
C GLU A 189 8.75 -16.12 23.72
N ALA A 190 9.48 -15.55 22.76
CA ALA A 190 8.90 -14.72 21.72
C ALA A 190 7.92 -15.46 20.79
N VAL A 191 7.93 -16.80 20.76
CA VAL A 191 7.01 -17.61 19.95
C VAL A 191 6.13 -18.56 20.76
N GLY A 192 6.15 -18.48 22.10
CA GLY A 192 5.49 -19.46 22.98
C GLY A 192 3.97 -19.59 22.80
N ASP A 193 3.33 -18.60 22.19
CA ASP A 193 1.90 -18.57 21.86
C ASP A 193 1.60 -18.85 20.36
N CYS A 194 2.61 -19.23 19.57
CA CYS A 194 2.49 -19.52 18.14
C CYS A 194 2.42 -21.02 17.88
N ALA A 195 1.40 -21.44 17.13
CA ALA A 195 1.26 -22.83 16.65
C ALA A 195 2.17 -23.11 15.43
N HIS A 196 2.47 -22.07 14.65
CA HIS A 196 3.24 -22.19 13.42
C HIS A 196 4.44 -21.24 13.43
N ILE A 197 5.65 -21.78 13.35
CA ILE A 197 6.88 -20.98 13.38
C ILE A 197 7.65 -21.20 12.08
N PHE A 198 8.04 -20.13 11.41
CA PHE A 198 8.77 -20.15 10.14
C PHE A 198 10.11 -19.44 10.31
N ALA A 199 11.20 -20.05 9.86
CA ALA A 199 12.54 -19.45 9.97
C ALA A 199 13.04 -18.96 8.62
N THR A 200 13.37 -17.68 8.48
CA THR A 200 13.92 -17.14 7.23
C THR A 200 15.43 -17.33 7.20
N THR A 201 15.92 -18.13 6.26
CA THR A 201 17.36 -18.31 6.06
C THR A 201 17.65 -18.84 4.67
N VAL A 202 18.85 -18.54 4.16
CA VAL A 202 19.43 -19.28 3.05
C VAL A 202 19.73 -20.69 3.55
N ARG A 203 19.19 -21.72 2.88
CA ARG A 203 19.24 -23.13 3.28
C ARG A 203 20.61 -23.53 3.87
N LYS A 204 20.68 -23.72 5.19
CA LYS A 204 21.90 -24.21 5.86
C LYS A 204 22.02 -25.73 5.69
N ARG A 205 23.22 -26.20 5.29
CA ARG A 205 23.53 -27.64 5.22
C ARG A 205 23.37 -28.24 6.62
N GLY A 206 22.77 -29.44 6.72
CA GLY A 206 22.59 -30.15 7.99
C GLY A 206 21.23 -29.96 8.67
N ILE A 207 20.37 -29.06 8.18
CA ILE A 207 19.00 -28.89 8.72
C ILE A 207 17.99 -29.66 7.86
N THR A 208 17.35 -30.66 8.46
CA THR A 208 16.31 -31.50 7.85
C THR A 208 14.91 -30.94 8.15
N LYS A 209 14.62 -29.75 7.61
CA LYS A 209 13.27 -29.16 7.66
C LYS A 209 12.75 -28.90 6.25
N PRO A 210 11.42 -28.94 6.03
CA PRO A 210 10.82 -28.52 4.78
C PRO A 210 11.26 -27.09 4.45
N VAL A 211 11.64 -26.86 3.19
CA VAL A 211 12.00 -25.54 2.68
C VAL A 211 10.85 -25.05 1.83
N LEU A 212 10.32 -23.88 2.18
CA LEU A 212 9.22 -23.22 1.50
C LEU A 212 9.71 -21.93 0.85
N THR A 213 9.09 -21.57 -0.26
CA THR A 213 9.14 -20.23 -0.80
C THR A 213 8.30 -19.25 0.05
N PRO A 214 8.53 -17.94 -0.07
CA PRO A 214 7.68 -16.92 0.56
C PRO A 214 6.18 -17.09 0.27
N GLU A 215 5.82 -17.41 -0.98
CA GLU A 215 4.44 -17.63 -1.41
C GLU A 215 3.82 -18.86 -0.73
N GLU A 216 4.53 -19.99 -0.69
CA GLU A 216 4.06 -21.21 -0.03
C GLU A 216 3.89 -21.00 1.48
N ALA A 217 4.83 -20.29 2.11
CA ALA A 217 4.73 -19.94 3.52
C ALA A 217 3.52 -19.04 3.79
N ALA A 218 3.30 -18.02 2.95
CA ALA A 218 2.16 -17.12 3.03
C ALA A 218 0.82 -17.86 2.90
N ARG A 219 0.70 -18.76 1.92
CA ARG A 219 -0.48 -19.64 1.75
C ARG A 219 -0.70 -20.51 2.99
N GLY A 220 0.37 -21.10 3.52
CA GLY A 220 0.34 -21.91 4.74
C GLY A 220 -0.09 -21.14 5.99
N ILE A 221 0.33 -19.88 6.14
CA ILE A 221 -0.10 -18.99 7.24
C ILE A 221 -1.59 -18.66 7.13
N ARG A 222 -2.10 -18.44 5.92
CA ARG A 222 -3.51 -18.09 5.67
C ARG A 222 -4.47 -19.27 5.84
N SER A 223 -4.00 -20.50 5.68
CA SER A 223 -4.83 -21.70 5.76
C SER A 223 -4.78 -22.40 7.12
N ALA A 224 -3.68 -22.23 7.87
CA ALA A 224 -3.50 -22.95 9.13
C ALA A 224 -4.19 -22.25 10.32
N PRO A 225 -4.89 -22.99 11.19
CA PRO A 225 -5.48 -22.43 12.41
C PRO A 225 -4.40 -22.10 13.45
N GLY A 226 -4.66 -21.09 14.28
CA GLY A 226 -3.74 -20.64 15.34
C GLY A 226 -2.79 -19.53 14.89
N ARG A 227 -1.98 -19.03 15.83
CA ARG A 227 -1.04 -17.93 15.57
C ARG A 227 0.20 -18.43 14.83
N SER A 228 0.70 -17.59 13.93
CA SER A 228 1.94 -17.86 13.18
C SER A 228 3.00 -16.82 13.52
N ALA A 229 4.27 -17.23 13.60
CA ALA A 229 5.42 -16.35 13.71
C ALA A 229 6.41 -16.59 12.56
N ILE A 230 7.00 -15.50 12.07
CA ILE A 230 8.08 -15.52 11.09
C ILE A 230 9.32 -14.94 11.76
N LEU A 231 10.36 -15.78 11.90
CA LEU A 231 11.64 -15.44 12.50
C LEU A 231 12.59 -14.89 11.43
N PHE A 232 13.17 -13.74 11.71
CA PHE A 232 14.25 -13.13 10.92
C PHE A 232 15.48 -12.99 11.80
N GLY A 233 16.63 -13.44 11.29
CA GLY A 233 17.89 -13.37 12.03
C GLY A 233 18.65 -12.07 11.84
N ALA A 234 19.77 -11.96 12.55
CA ALA A 234 20.67 -10.82 12.45
C ALA A 234 21.26 -10.68 11.04
N GLU A 235 21.56 -9.45 10.64
CA GLU A 235 21.90 -9.03 9.28
C GLU A 235 23.11 -9.77 8.68
N ARG A 236 24.09 -10.14 9.51
CA ARG A 236 25.33 -10.80 9.07
C ARG A 236 25.34 -12.31 9.29
N SER A 237 24.76 -12.77 10.39
CA SER A 237 24.85 -14.18 10.83
C SER A 237 23.59 -15.00 10.54
N GLY A 238 22.48 -14.32 10.22
CA GLY A 238 21.17 -14.94 10.12
C GLY A 238 20.69 -15.50 11.46
N LEU A 239 19.84 -16.52 11.39
CA LEU A 239 19.32 -17.24 12.56
C LEU A 239 20.32 -18.31 13.02
N ASP A 240 20.42 -18.51 14.33
CA ASP A 240 21.22 -19.61 14.88
C ASP A 240 20.49 -20.94 14.71
N THR A 241 21.24 -22.04 14.79
CA THR A 241 20.68 -23.39 14.60
C THR A 241 19.55 -23.68 15.60
N GLU A 242 19.67 -23.17 16.83
CA GLU A 242 18.65 -23.30 17.89
C GLU A 242 17.36 -22.54 17.53
N ASP A 243 17.47 -21.34 16.95
CA ASP A 243 16.29 -20.58 16.49
C ASP A 243 15.60 -21.31 15.33
N VAL A 244 16.37 -21.85 14.40
CA VAL A 244 15.83 -22.62 13.28
C VAL A 244 15.20 -23.93 13.78
N ALA A 245 15.74 -24.55 14.84
CA ALA A 245 15.20 -25.77 15.41
C ALA A 245 13.76 -25.62 15.92
N LEU A 246 13.39 -24.44 16.43
CA LEU A 246 12.03 -24.10 16.86
C LEU A 246 11.02 -24.01 15.71
N SER A 247 11.49 -23.78 14.47
CA SER A 247 10.59 -23.59 13.34
C SER A 247 10.05 -24.92 12.79
N ARG A 248 8.84 -24.93 12.24
CA ARG A 248 8.31 -26.09 11.51
C ARG A 248 8.89 -26.21 10.10
N ALA A 249 9.25 -25.06 9.52
CA ALA A 249 9.75 -24.96 8.15
C ALA A 249 10.75 -23.81 8.02
N ILE A 250 11.62 -23.93 7.03
CA ILE A 250 12.49 -22.86 6.58
C ILE A 250 11.80 -22.13 5.44
N VAL A 251 11.89 -20.81 5.42
CA VAL A 251 11.49 -19.98 4.29
C VAL A 251 12.76 -19.44 3.63
N THR A 252 12.95 -19.79 2.37
CA THR A 252 14.09 -19.31 1.58
C THR A 252 13.56 -18.46 0.44
N VAL A 253 13.96 -17.18 0.42
CA VAL A 253 13.69 -16.29 -0.71
C VAL A 253 14.58 -16.72 -1.89
N PRO A 254 14.02 -16.98 -3.08
CA PRO A 254 14.83 -17.26 -4.26
C PRO A 254 15.55 -15.99 -4.72
N ILE A 255 16.83 -15.90 -4.41
CA ILE A 255 17.72 -14.79 -4.79
C ILE A 255 18.91 -15.32 -5.58
N ASN A 256 19.70 -14.43 -6.18
CA ASN A 256 20.91 -14.80 -6.90
C ASN A 256 21.83 -15.66 -5.99
N PRO A 257 22.15 -16.91 -6.35
CA PRO A 257 23.04 -17.77 -5.57
C PRO A 257 24.44 -17.19 -5.36
N GLU A 258 24.90 -16.33 -6.28
CA GLU A 258 26.22 -15.66 -6.20
C GLU A 258 26.22 -14.48 -5.21
N PHE A 259 25.04 -13.96 -4.85
CA PHE A 259 24.90 -12.84 -3.92
C PHE A 259 23.67 -13.03 -3.01
N GLY A 260 23.79 -14.00 -2.10
CA GLY A 260 22.72 -14.42 -1.19
C GLY A 260 22.48 -13.53 0.03
N SER A 261 22.70 -12.21 -0.07
CA SER A 261 22.61 -11.29 1.08
C SER A 261 21.47 -10.28 0.88
N LEU A 262 20.37 -10.48 1.61
CA LEU A 262 19.27 -9.51 1.68
C LEU A 262 19.38 -8.69 2.97
N ASN A 263 19.11 -7.40 2.89
CA ASN A 263 18.91 -6.58 4.08
C ASN A 263 17.69 -7.10 4.88
N LEU A 264 17.73 -6.98 6.21
CA LEU A 264 16.65 -7.44 7.09
C LEU A 264 15.27 -6.90 6.69
N ALA A 265 15.15 -5.60 6.43
CA ALA A 265 13.89 -5.00 6.02
C ALA A 265 13.45 -5.46 4.63
N GLN A 266 14.38 -5.80 3.73
CA GLN A 266 14.09 -6.40 2.43
C GLN A 266 13.57 -7.84 2.56
N ALA A 267 14.09 -8.63 3.52
CA ALA A 267 13.52 -9.94 3.79
C ALA A 267 12.09 -9.81 4.35
N VAL A 268 11.88 -8.90 5.30
CA VAL A 268 10.57 -8.63 5.90
C VAL A 268 9.56 -8.16 4.84
N ILE A 269 9.94 -7.23 3.97
CA ILE A 269 9.03 -6.67 2.97
C ILE A 269 8.56 -7.73 1.96
N LEU A 270 9.42 -8.66 1.54
CA LEU A 270 9.07 -9.71 0.60
C LEU A 270 8.03 -10.67 1.20
N LEU A 271 8.22 -11.08 2.45
CA LEU A 271 7.31 -12.02 3.11
C LEU A 271 5.99 -11.35 3.49
N ALA A 272 6.03 -10.08 3.89
CA ALA A 272 4.84 -9.28 4.16
C ALA A 272 4.02 -9.06 2.88
N TYR A 273 4.68 -8.73 1.76
CA TYR A 273 4.06 -8.62 0.44
C TYR A 273 3.38 -9.92 0.02
N GLU A 274 4.10 -11.04 0.07
CA GLU A 274 3.56 -12.36 -0.28
C GLU A 274 2.35 -12.73 0.57
N TRP A 275 2.42 -12.48 1.89
CA TRP A 275 1.28 -12.68 2.78
C TRP A 275 0.08 -11.80 2.45
N SER A 276 0.30 -10.56 2.03
CA SER A 276 -0.77 -9.62 1.68
C SER A 276 -1.55 -10.04 0.43
N LYS A 277 -0.88 -10.68 -0.55
CA LYS A 277 -1.52 -11.19 -1.78
C LYS A 277 -2.58 -12.27 -1.53
N HIS A 278 -2.52 -12.93 -0.39
CA HIS A 278 -3.42 -14.04 -0.04
C HIS A 278 -4.50 -13.64 1.00
N ALA A 279 -4.81 -12.34 1.12
CA ALA A 279 -5.88 -11.87 2.00
C ALA A 279 -7.27 -12.33 1.50
N PRO A 280 -8.12 -12.94 2.35
CA PRO A 280 -9.46 -13.36 1.93
C PRO A 280 -10.29 -12.15 1.47
N GLY A 281 -10.83 -12.24 0.25
CA GLY A 281 -11.44 -11.12 -0.49
C GLY A 281 -10.74 -10.84 -1.83
N THR A 282 -9.52 -11.34 -2.02
CA THR A 282 -8.88 -11.42 -3.33
C THR A 282 -9.43 -12.62 -4.10
N ALA A 283 -10.54 -12.44 -4.82
CA ALA A 283 -10.80 -13.30 -5.98
C ALA A 283 -9.56 -13.25 -6.89
N GLU A 284 -9.26 -14.37 -7.56
CA GLU A 284 -8.13 -14.59 -8.47
C GLU A 284 -7.55 -13.27 -9.04
N GLY A 285 -6.47 -12.75 -8.42
CA GLY A 285 -5.69 -11.65 -8.98
C GLY A 285 -5.95 -10.22 -8.51
N GLY A 286 -6.75 -9.92 -7.48
CA GLY A 286 -6.77 -8.51 -7.03
C GLY A 286 -7.59 -8.11 -5.81
N ALA A 287 -7.06 -7.10 -5.11
CA ALA A 287 -7.64 -6.27 -4.05
C ALA A 287 -7.51 -6.75 -2.58
N GLY A 288 -6.28 -7.00 -2.14
CA GLY A 288 -5.83 -6.68 -0.78
C GLY A 288 -4.94 -5.43 -0.86
N LEU A 289 -5.14 -4.45 0.04
CA LEU A 289 -4.43 -3.16 0.08
C LEU A 289 -4.50 -2.36 -1.24
N VAL A 290 -5.64 -1.71 -1.46
CA VAL A 290 -5.98 -0.70 -2.49
C VAL A 290 -5.14 -0.73 -3.78
N GLN A 291 -5.79 -1.26 -4.82
CA GLN A 291 -5.44 -1.21 -6.24
C GLN A 291 -5.11 0.22 -6.74
N PRO A 292 -4.29 0.39 -7.79
CA PRO A 292 -4.34 1.59 -8.62
C PRO A 292 -5.80 1.85 -9.01
N THR A 293 -6.24 3.11 -9.03
CA THR A 293 -7.61 3.53 -9.37
C THR A 293 -8.15 2.66 -10.50
N ALA A 294 -8.97 1.66 -10.15
CA ALA A 294 -9.59 0.80 -11.14
C ALA A 294 -10.60 1.69 -11.84
N THR A 295 -10.22 2.25 -12.98
CA THR A 295 -11.19 2.81 -13.92
C THR A 295 -12.10 1.65 -14.26
N ASP A 296 -13.41 1.78 -13.99
CA ASP A 296 -14.39 0.76 -14.37
C ASP A 296 -14.31 0.55 -15.89
N VAL A 297 -13.54 -0.44 -16.31
CA VAL A 297 -13.49 -0.86 -17.71
C VAL A 297 -14.84 -1.52 -17.99
N LEU A 298 -15.66 -0.85 -18.80
CA LEU A 298 -16.95 -1.41 -19.21
C LEU A 298 -16.74 -2.75 -19.91
N PRO A 299 -17.60 -3.75 -19.67
CA PRO A 299 -17.45 -5.06 -20.29
C PRO A 299 -17.57 -4.95 -21.82
N PRO A 300 -16.98 -5.92 -22.55
CA PRO A 300 -17.14 -6.01 -24.00
C PRO A 300 -18.62 -6.05 -24.40
N ALA A 301 -18.95 -5.42 -25.52
CA ALA A 301 -20.30 -5.39 -26.07
C ALA A 301 -20.75 -6.81 -26.48
N PRO A 302 -22.07 -7.06 -26.51
CA PRO A 302 -22.63 -8.23 -27.15
C PRO A 302 -22.09 -8.41 -28.57
N HIS A 303 -21.79 -9.66 -28.95
CA HIS A 303 -21.17 -9.96 -30.24
C HIS A 303 -21.98 -9.43 -31.44
N ALA A 304 -23.32 -9.36 -31.32
CA ALA A 304 -24.19 -8.78 -32.33
C ALA A 304 -23.88 -7.29 -32.65
N GLU A 305 -23.48 -6.50 -31.65
CA GLU A 305 -23.09 -5.10 -31.87
C GLU A 305 -21.77 -5.01 -32.65
N LEU A 306 -20.84 -5.92 -32.37
CA LEU A 306 -19.58 -6.03 -33.09
C LEU A 306 -19.79 -6.49 -34.54
N GLU A 307 -20.67 -7.47 -34.78
CA GLU A 307 -21.05 -7.88 -36.13
C GLU A 307 -21.65 -6.72 -36.93
N ALA A 308 -22.50 -5.90 -36.30
CA ALA A 308 -23.07 -4.72 -36.93
C ALA A 308 -22.00 -3.66 -37.27
N LEU A 309 -20.98 -3.49 -36.43
CA LEU A 309 -19.84 -2.62 -36.72
C LEU A 309 -19.00 -3.14 -37.90
N ILE A 310 -18.66 -4.43 -37.89
CA ILE A 310 -17.89 -5.08 -38.97
C ILE A 310 -18.65 -4.95 -40.30
N GLY A 311 -19.95 -5.25 -40.30
CA GLY A 311 -20.79 -5.10 -41.50
C GLY A 311 -20.87 -3.66 -42.02
N HIS A 312 -20.85 -2.66 -41.11
CA HIS A 312 -20.80 -1.26 -41.50
C HIS A 312 -19.47 -0.88 -42.17
N PHE A 313 -18.34 -1.36 -41.64
CA PHE A 313 -17.03 -1.22 -42.30
C PHE A 313 -17.03 -1.87 -43.67
N GLU A 314 -17.50 -3.12 -43.80
CA GLU A 314 -17.53 -3.82 -45.08
C GLU A 314 -18.37 -3.06 -46.11
N THR A 315 -19.55 -2.57 -45.73
CA THR A 315 -20.45 -1.82 -46.63
C THR A 315 -19.78 -0.54 -47.16
N LEU A 316 -19.05 0.19 -46.31
CA LEU A 316 -18.36 1.42 -46.71
C LEU A 316 -17.09 1.16 -47.53
N LEU A 317 -16.40 0.04 -47.30
CA LEU A 317 -15.16 -0.31 -47.98
C LEU A 317 -15.39 -1.04 -49.31
N GLU A 318 -16.55 -1.67 -49.52
CA GLU A 318 -16.90 -2.36 -50.77
C GLU A 318 -16.80 -1.44 -52.01
N PRO A 319 -17.43 -0.24 -52.06
CA PRO A 319 -17.37 0.61 -53.24
C PRO A 319 -16.01 1.28 -53.48
N THR A 320 -15.10 1.27 -52.51
CA THR A 320 -13.75 1.87 -52.66
C THR A 320 -12.75 0.95 -53.33
N GLY A 321 -13.13 -0.32 -53.57
CA GLY A 321 -12.24 -1.34 -54.14
C GLY A 321 -11.28 -1.97 -53.12
N TYR A 322 -11.44 -1.70 -51.82
CA TYR A 322 -10.53 -2.18 -50.77
C TYR A 322 -10.39 -3.72 -50.72
N PHE A 323 -11.46 -4.46 -51.04
CA PHE A 323 -11.45 -5.92 -51.00
C PHE A 323 -10.92 -6.58 -52.28
N ALA A 324 -10.54 -5.82 -53.32
CA ALA A 324 -9.94 -6.37 -54.53
C ALA A 324 -8.49 -6.87 -54.27
N PRO A 325 -8.03 -7.92 -54.96
CA PRO A 325 -8.71 -8.72 -55.99
C PRO A 325 -9.63 -9.83 -55.43
N PRO A 326 -10.59 -10.37 -56.23
CA PRO A 326 -11.67 -11.27 -55.77
C PRO A 326 -11.20 -12.49 -54.96
N GLU A 327 -10.08 -13.08 -55.35
CA GLU A 327 -9.51 -14.27 -54.71
C GLU A 327 -9.03 -14.02 -53.28
N ARG A 328 -8.79 -12.75 -52.91
CA ARG A 328 -8.35 -12.35 -51.56
C ARG A 328 -9.45 -11.79 -50.68
N VAL A 329 -10.63 -11.48 -51.22
CA VAL A 329 -11.77 -10.88 -50.48
C VAL A 329 -12.02 -11.61 -49.16
N ARG A 330 -12.14 -12.94 -49.19
CA ARG A 330 -12.42 -13.75 -48.00
C ARG A 330 -11.32 -13.66 -46.94
N ALA A 331 -10.05 -13.63 -47.37
CA ALA A 331 -8.91 -13.51 -46.47
C ALA A 331 -8.84 -12.11 -45.86
N THR A 332 -9.04 -11.06 -46.66
CA THR A 332 -9.03 -9.66 -46.21
C THR A 332 -10.17 -9.38 -45.22
N LYS A 333 -11.40 -9.83 -45.50
CA LYS A 333 -12.53 -9.71 -44.55
C LYS A 333 -12.27 -10.43 -43.22
N ARG A 334 -11.66 -11.63 -43.26
CA ARG A 334 -11.25 -12.36 -42.04
C ARG A 334 -10.20 -11.59 -41.24
N THR A 335 -9.23 -10.98 -41.90
CA THR A 335 -8.21 -10.16 -41.24
C THR A 335 -8.82 -8.91 -40.60
N LEU A 336 -9.68 -8.19 -41.34
CA LEU A 336 -10.40 -7.01 -40.84
C LEU A 336 -11.22 -7.36 -39.60
N ARG A 337 -11.99 -8.46 -39.65
CA ARG A 337 -12.71 -9.01 -38.50
C ARG A 337 -11.77 -9.27 -37.31
N GLY A 338 -10.63 -9.94 -37.54
CA GLY A 338 -9.64 -10.19 -36.48
C GLY A 338 -9.11 -8.91 -35.84
N VAL A 339 -8.84 -7.86 -36.64
CA VAL A 339 -8.41 -6.54 -36.13
C VAL A 339 -9.51 -5.89 -35.29
N LEU A 340 -10.77 -6.00 -35.71
CA LEU A 340 -11.91 -5.40 -35.01
C LEU A 340 -12.36 -6.20 -33.78
N THR A 341 -12.09 -7.50 -33.69
CA THR A 341 -12.49 -8.32 -32.52
C THR A 341 -11.48 -8.27 -31.37
N ARG A 342 -10.17 -8.16 -31.65
CA ARG A 342 -9.11 -8.19 -30.62
C ARG A 342 -9.26 -7.15 -29.50
N PRO A 343 -9.68 -5.89 -29.74
CA PRO A 343 -9.72 -4.87 -28.70
C PRO A 343 -10.83 -5.07 -27.65
N ALA A 344 -11.77 -6.00 -27.87
CA ALA A 344 -12.87 -6.30 -26.95
C ALA A 344 -13.71 -5.06 -26.57
N TRP A 345 -14.09 -4.27 -27.57
CA TRP A 345 -14.81 -3.01 -27.43
C TRP A 345 -16.08 -3.12 -26.58
N ASN A 346 -16.32 -2.12 -25.73
CA ASN A 346 -17.62 -1.97 -25.06
C ASN A 346 -18.67 -1.32 -25.98
N SER A 347 -19.95 -1.37 -25.60
CA SER A 347 -21.04 -0.86 -26.45
C SER A 347 -20.94 0.65 -26.73
N LEU A 348 -20.30 1.44 -25.85
CA LEU A 348 -20.10 2.88 -26.07
C LEU A 348 -19.06 3.12 -27.18
N GLU A 349 -17.95 2.38 -27.15
CA GLU A 349 -16.90 2.45 -28.17
C GLU A 349 -17.43 1.99 -29.53
N ILE A 350 -18.19 0.90 -29.58
CA ILE A 350 -18.84 0.44 -30.81
C ILE A 350 -19.77 1.51 -31.37
N ARG A 351 -20.64 2.10 -30.54
CA ARG A 351 -21.50 3.21 -30.98
C ARG A 351 -20.70 4.40 -31.52
N THR A 352 -19.60 4.74 -30.84
CA THR A 352 -18.71 5.84 -31.26
C THR A 352 -18.09 5.55 -32.62
N LEU A 353 -17.52 4.36 -32.83
CA LEU A 353 -16.95 3.94 -34.12
C LEU A 353 -18.00 3.90 -35.23
N ARG A 354 -19.21 3.38 -34.94
CA ARG A 354 -20.30 3.43 -35.92
C ARG A 354 -20.69 4.86 -36.28
N GLY A 355 -20.68 5.79 -35.32
CA GLY A 355 -20.88 7.22 -35.56
C GLY A 355 -19.81 7.83 -36.48
N VAL A 356 -18.54 7.48 -36.27
CA VAL A 356 -17.42 7.88 -37.15
C VAL A 356 -17.65 7.36 -38.56
N LEU A 357 -17.99 6.08 -38.73
CA LEU A 357 -18.30 5.50 -40.04
C LEU A 357 -19.48 6.19 -40.73
N SER A 358 -20.55 6.49 -40.00
CA SER A 358 -21.69 7.24 -40.54
C SER A 358 -21.34 8.69 -40.91
N ALA A 359 -20.32 9.30 -40.28
CA ALA A 359 -19.81 10.60 -40.70
C ALA A 359 -18.97 10.49 -41.97
N LEU A 360 -18.10 9.48 -42.07
CA LEU A 360 -17.27 9.22 -43.26
C LEU A 360 -18.11 8.82 -44.49
N GLY A 361 -19.21 8.10 -44.29
CA GLY A 361 -20.12 7.68 -45.36
C GLY A 361 -21.04 8.80 -45.88
N ARG A 362 -21.16 9.93 -45.17
CA ARG A 362 -21.88 11.11 -45.68
C ARG A 362 -20.97 11.81 -46.68
N GLN A 363 -21.32 11.77 -47.96
CA GLN A 363 -20.61 12.55 -48.99
C GLN A 363 -20.48 14.01 -48.51
N GLN A 364 -19.24 14.53 -48.46
CA GLN A 364 -19.01 15.97 -48.41
C GLN A 364 -19.64 16.54 -49.69
N ARG A 365 -20.78 17.21 -49.53
CA ARG A 365 -21.43 17.97 -50.59
C ARG A 365 -20.60 19.18 -50.96
#